data_AF-A0A8C5SS46-F1
#
_entry.id   AF-A0A8C5SS46-F1
#
_cell.length_a   1.000
_cell.length_b   1.000
_cell.length_c   1.000
_cell.angle_alpha   90.00
_cell.angle_beta   90.00
_cell.angle_gamma   90.00
#
_symmetry.space_group_name_H-M   'P 1'
#
loop_
_entity.id
_entity.type
_entity.pdbx_description
1 polymer ?
#
loop_
_entity_poly.entity_id
_entity_poly.type
_entity_poly.pdbx_seq_one_letter_code
_entity_poly.pdbx_strand_id
1 'polypeptide(L)'
;MAVSNIRYGEGVTKEVGMDLQNWGAKKVCVVTDKNLCQLPPMTAVLDSLTINGINFQIYDNVRVEPTDQSFLDAIEFAKKGEFDSYVAVGGGSVIDTCKAADLYASSPKSDFLDYVNAPIGKGKPVTIHVKPLIAVPTTAGTGSETTGVAIFDYKELKVKTGIASRSIKPSLGIIDPLHTLHMPERVAANSGFDVLCHALESYTALPYNQRSPYPSNPVNRPAYQGSNPISDVWAVHALQIVSKYLKRYKSSMSFYPCIIFPLSDRDSRHVYALMHTPYRPLRKGVRSIVDSLLKFLGFREETTESGRIFQ
;
A
#
# COMPACT_ATOMS: atom_id res chain seq x y z
N MET A 1 13.75 -1.29 -18.26
CA MET A 1 12.96 -0.98 -17.06
C MET A 1 13.63 0.18 -16.35
N ALA A 2 12.94 1.32 -16.22
CA ALA A 2 13.41 2.41 -15.36
C ALA A 2 13.45 1.91 -13.90
N VAL A 3 14.39 2.46 -13.11
CA VAL A 3 14.66 2.04 -11.72
C VAL A 3 13.48 2.34 -10.78
N SER A 4 12.56 3.23 -11.17
CA SER A 4 11.28 3.48 -10.52
C SER A 4 10.22 3.86 -11.55
N ASN A 5 9.01 3.32 -11.41
CA ASN A 5 7.86 3.64 -12.26
C ASN A 5 6.96 4.69 -11.59
N ILE A 6 7.57 5.73 -11.01
CA ILE A 6 6.88 6.79 -10.27
C ILE A 6 7.10 8.11 -10.98
N ARG A 7 6.02 8.88 -11.15
CA ARG A 7 6.07 10.31 -11.49
C ARG A 7 5.61 11.10 -10.27
N TYR A 8 6.41 12.07 -9.86
CA TYR A 8 6.15 12.93 -8.71
C TYR A 8 6.14 14.39 -9.13
N GLY A 9 5.17 15.17 -8.67
CA GLY A 9 5.14 16.62 -8.88
C GLY A 9 3.75 17.21 -8.71
N GLU A 10 3.67 18.51 -8.46
CA GLU A 10 2.38 19.19 -8.39
C GLU A 10 1.68 19.17 -9.75
N GLY A 11 0.43 18.69 -9.77
CA GLY A 11 -0.40 18.70 -10.97
C GLY A 11 -0.08 17.62 -12.00
N VAL A 12 0.85 16.69 -11.74
CA VAL A 12 1.22 15.62 -12.69
C VAL A 12 0.04 14.69 -13.03
N THR A 13 -1.02 14.70 -12.22
CA THR A 13 -2.26 13.94 -12.48
C THR A 13 -2.94 14.35 -13.78
N LYS A 14 -2.73 15.59 -14.24
CA LYS A 14 -3.29 16.09 -15.49
C LYS A 14 -2.75 15.37 -16.73
N GLU A 15 -1.68 14.60 -16.58
CA GLU A 15 -1.03 13.87 -17.68
C GLU A 15 -1.62 12.45 -17.88
N VAL A 16 -2.44 11.95 -16.96
CA VAL A 16 -2.96 10.56 -16.97
C VAL A 16 -3.66 10.19 -18.27
N GLY A 17 -4.48 11.08 -18.83
CA GLY A 17 -5.16 10.85 -20.11
C GLY A 17 -4.20 10.75 -21.29
N MET A 18 -3.14 11.55 -21.30
CA MET A 18 -2.09 11.49 -22.33
C MET A 18 -1.26 10.20 -22.20
N ASP A 19 -0.96 9.76 -20.97
CA ASP A 19 -0.31 8.46 -20.73
C ASP A 19 -1.13 7.30 -21.32
N LEU A 20 -2.43 7.28 -21.06
CA LEU A 20 -3.34 6.25 -21.58
C LEU A 20 -3.51 6.33 -23.10
N GLN A 21 -3.55 7.53 -23.67
CA GLN A 21 -3.55 7.72 -25.11
C GLN A 21 -2.28 7.14 -25.75
N ASN A 22 -1.10 7.43 -25.17
CA ASN A 22 0.18 6.90 -25.62
C ASN A 22 0.27 5.37 -25.48
N TRP A 23 -0.43 4.79 -24.51
CA TRP A 23 -0.55 3.33 -24.35
C TRP A 23 -1.57 2.70 -25.30
N GLY A 24 -2.32 3.50 -26.06
CA GLY A 24 -3.37 3.02 -26.96
C GLY A 24 -4.58 2.45 -26.23
N ALA A 25 -4.86 2.90 -25.00
CA ALA A 25 -6.01 2.46 -24.23
C ALA A 25 -7.32 2.86 -24.92
N LYS A 26 -8.27 1.92 -25.03
CA LYS A 26 -9.57 2.14 -25.69
C LYS A 26 -10.73 2.10 -24.70
N LYS A 27 -10.60 1.37 -23.59
CA LYS A 27 -11.65 1.25 -22.59
C LYS A 27 -11.06 1.09 -21.20
N VAL A 28 -11.10 2.19 -20.45
CA VAL A 28 -10.44 2.30 -19.14
C VAL A 28 -11.44 2.05 -18.00
N CYS A 29 -11.01 1.28 -17.01
CA CYS A 29 -11.71 1.19 -15.72
C CYS A 29 -11.11 2.20 -14.74
N VAL A 30 -11.91 3.17 -14.29
CA VAL A 30 -11.51 4.08 -13.22
C VAL A 30 -12.07 3.56 -11.91
N VAL A 31 -11.21 3.20 -10.97
CA VAL A 31 -11.57 2.61 -9.67
C VAL A 31 -11.36 3.65 -8.58
N THR A 32 -12.37 3.89 -7.76
CA THR A 32 -12.33 4.84 -6.63
C THR A 32 -13.35 4.47 -5.55
N ASP A 33 -13.40 5.25 -4.48
CA ASP A 33 -14.47 5.16 -3.48
C ASP A 33 -15.44 6.36 -3.59
N LYS A 34 -16.64 6.19 -3.03
CA LYS A 34 -17.72 7.19 -3.11
C LYS A 34 -17.36 8.55 -2.52
N ASN A 35 -16.48 8.59 -1.52
CA ASN A 35 -16.08 9.86 -0.89
C ASN A 35 -15.15 10.66 -1.79
N LEU A 36 -14.33 9.98 -2.60
CA LEU A 36 -13.37 10.61 -3.51
C LEU A 36 -13.99 11.10 -4.82
N CYS A 37 -15.13 10.53 -5.24
CA CYS A 37 -15.78 10.85 -6.52
C CYS A 37 -16.00 12.35 -6.76
N GLN A 38 -16.18 13.13 -5.69
CA GLN A 38 -16.44 14.57 -5.75
C GLN A 38 -15.21 15.43 -5.38
N LEU A 39 -14.04 14.83 -5.18
CA LEU A 39 -12.83 15.53 -4.77
C LEU A 39 -11.93 15.87 -5.97
N PRO A 40 -11.06 16.90 -5.83
CA PRO A 40 -10.15 17.33 -6.90
C PRO A 40 -9.27 16.23 -7.52
N PRO A 41 -8.80 15.19 -6.79
CA PRO A 41 -8.04 14.10 -7.41
C PRO A 41 -8.82 13.37 -8.51
N MET A 42 -10.11 13.09 -8.27
CA MET A 42 -10.97 12.46 -9.26
C MET A 42 -11.26 13.39 -10.42
N THR A 43 -11.60 14.66 -10.15
CA THR A 43 -11.81 15.67 -11.21
C THR A 43 -10.60 15.78 -12.12
N ALA A 44 -9.39 15.87 -11.57
CA ALA A 44 -8.16 15.98 -12.35
C ALA A 44 -7.95 14.79 -13.30
N VAL A 45 -8.26 13.56 -12.84
CA VAL A 45 -8.20 12.37 -13.69
C VAL A 45 -9.29 12.39 -14.76
N LEU A 46 -10.55 12.61 -14.38
CA LEU A 46 -11.66 12.59 -15.33
C LEU A 46 -11.51 13.66 -16.42
N ASP A 47 -11.13 14.89 -16.04
CA ASP A 47 -10.86 15.97 -16.98
C ASP A 47 -9.72 15.59 -17.95
N SER A 48 -8.64 15.01 -17.43
CA SER A 48 -7.53 14.54 -18.26
C SER A 48 -7.96 13.45 -19.25
N LEU A 49 -8.78 12.48 -18.80
CA LEU A 49 -9.33 11.44 -19.68
C LEU A 49 -10.22 12.05 -20.77
N THR A 50 -11.14 12.95 -20.40
CA THR A 50 -12.07 13.60 -21.33
C THR A 50 -11.35 14.46 -22.37
N ILE A 51 -10.39 15.30 -21.96
CA ILE A 51 -9.60 16.15 -22.87
C ILE A 51 -8.84 15.32 -23.90
N ASN A 52 -8.35 14.13 -23.51
CA ASN A 52 -7.60 13.24 -24.38
C ASN A 52 -8.48 12.22 -25.13
N GLY A 53 -9.81 12.32 -25.02
CA GLY A 53 -10.76 11.46 -25.72
C GLY A 53 -10.74 9.99 -25.28
N ILE A 54 -10.34 9.72 -24.04
CA ILE A 54 -10.28 8.36 -23.49
C ILE A 54 -11.68 7.93 -23.03
N ASN A 55 -12.14 6.78 -23.53
CA ASN A 55 -13.39 6.18 -23.08
C ASN A 55 -13.18 5.41 -21.77
N PHE A 56 -14.02 5.66 -20.76
CA PHE A 56 -13.89 5.05 -19.44
C PHE A 56 -15.22 4.71 -18.80
N GLN A 57 -15.19 3.79 -17.83
CA GLN A 57 -16.28 3.54 -16.89
C GLN A 57 -15.74 3.60 -15.46
N ILE A 58 -16.58 4.04 -14.53
CA ILE A 58 -16.19 4.23 -13.13
C ILE A 58 -16.75 3.07 -12.28
N TYR A 59 -15.89 2.50 -11.45
CA TYR A 59 -16.27 1.68 -10.30
C TYR A 59 -15.97 2.47 -9.03
N ASP A 60 -17.03 2.94 -8.36
CA ASP A 60 -16.95 3.80 -7.16
C ASP A 60 -17.32 3.08 -5.85
N ASN A 61 -17.63 1.79 -5.93
CA ASN A 61 -18.14 1.02 -4.78
C ASN A 61 -17.02 0.35 -3.98
N VAL A 62 -15.83 0.94 -3.95
CA VAL A 62 -14.73 0.46 -3.10
C VAL A 62 -15.05 0.69 -1.62
N ARG A 63 -14.78 -0.33 -0.80
CA ARG A 63 -14.86 -0.26 0.66
C ARG A 63 -13.49 0.08 1.26
N VAL A 64 -13.48 0.97 2.25
CA VAL A 64 -12.32 1.13 3.16
C VAL A 64 -12.11 -0.19 3.92
N GLU A 65 -10.86 -0.66 4.01
CA GLU A 65 -10.55 -2.04 4.41
C GLU A 65 -11.32 -3.06 3.54
N PRO A 66 -10.84 -3.33 2.31
CA PRO A 66 -11.54 -4.22 1.40
C PRO A 66 -11.75 -5.59 2.03
N THR A 67 -12.89 -6.20 1.76
CA THR A 67 -13.20 -7.57 2.17
C THR A 67 -13.19 -8.48 0.95
N ASP A 68 -13.13 -9.79 1.20
CA ASP A 68 -13.34 -10.84 0.19
C ASP A 68 -14.54 -10.55 -0.73
N GLN A 69 -15.71 -10.26 -0.16
CA GLN A 69 -16.89 -9.92 -0.97
C GLN A 69 -16.69 -8.66 -1.82
N SER A 70 -16.14 -7.57 -1.26
CA SER A 70 -15.93 -6.34 -2.04
C SER A 70 -14.91 -6.53 -3.17
N PHE A 71 -13.92 -7.41 -2.99
CA PHE A 71 -13.02 -7.81 -4.06
C PHE A 71 -13.77 -8.57 -5.15
N LEU A 72 -14.61 -9.55 -4.78
CA LEU A 72 -15.42 -10.31 -5.73
C LEU A 72 -16.35 -9.39 -6.56
N ASP A 73 -16.98 -8.40 -5.92
CA ASP A 73 -17.86 -7.44 -6.60
C ASP A 73 -17.08 -6.61 -7.65
N ALA A 74 -15.89 -6.12 -7.29
CA ALA A 74 -15.02 -5.37 -8.21
C ALA A 74 -14.47 -6.24 -9.34
N ILE A 75 -14.13 -7.50 -9.05
CA ILE A 75 -13.69 -8.50 -10.03
C ILE A 75 -14.80 -8.77 -11.04
N GLU A 76 -16.04 -8.95 -10.58
CA GLU A 76 -17.18 -9.18 -11.47
C GLU A 76 -17.42 -7.99 -12.40
N PHE A 77 -17.35 -6.77 -11.87
CA PHE A 77 -17.44 -5.55 -12.68
C PHE A 77 -16.34 -5.50 -13.74
N ALA A 78 -15.08 -5.76 -13.36
CA ALA A 78 -13.95 -5.75 -14.27
C ALA A 78 -14.05 -6.83 -15.37
N LYS A 79 -14.51 -8.04 -15.02
CA LYS A 79 -14.75 -9.13 -15.98
C LYS A 79 -15.82 -8.76 -17.01
N LYS A 80 -16.94 -8.19 -16.58
CA LYS A 80 -18.04 -7.76 -17.48
C LYS A 80 -17.66 -6.57 -18.35
N GLY A 81 -16.84 -5.68 -17.81
CA GLY A 81 -16.43 -4.45 -18.49
C GLY A 81 -15.41 -4.65 -19.60
N GLU A 82 -14.69 -5.78 -19.64
CA GLU A 82 -13.67 -6.08 -20.66
C GLU A 82 -12.68 -4.92 -20.86
N PHE A 83 -12.21 -4.35 -19.76
CA PHE A 83 -11.30 -3.19 -19.78
C PHE A 83 -9.91 -3.58 -20.29
N ASP A 84 -9.26 -2.64 -21.00
CA ASP A 84 -7.91 -2.82 -21.52
C ASP A 84 -6.84 -2.06 -20.73
N SER A 85 -7.26 -1.19 -19.80
CA SER A 85 -6.39 -0.44 -18.89
C SER A 85 -7.17 -0.01 -17.65
N TYR A 86 -6.46 0.27 -16.57
CA TYR A 86 -7.02 0.64 -15.27
C TYR A 86 -6.40 1.93 -14.73
N VAL A 87 -7.21 2.73 -14.04
CA VAL A 87 -6.77 3.88 -13.24
C VAL A 87 -7.36 3.74 -11.85
N ALA A 88 -6.51 3.65 -10.82
CA ALA A 88 -6.94 3.65 -9.43
C ALA A 88 -6.70 5.05 -8.83
N VAL A 89 -7.75 5.69 -8.30
CA VAL A 89 -7.64 7.02 -7.67
C VAL A 89 -8.12 6.93 -6.23
N GLY A 90 -7.19 6.89 -5.28
CA GLY A 90 -7.52 6.79 -3.87
C GLY A 90 -6.39 6.30 -2.98
N GLY A 91 -6.72 5.89 -1.76
CA GLY A 91 -5.77 5.27 -0.84
C GLY A 91 -5.49 3.79 -1.18
N GLY A 92 -4.80 3.10 -0.27
CA GLY A 92 -4.44 1.68 -0.45
C GLY A 92 -5.63 0.76 -0.72
N SER A 93 -6.80 0.99 -0.11
CA SER A 93 -8.00 0.18 -0.36
C SER A 93 -8.43 0.22 -1.83
N VAL A 94 -8.44 1.41 -2.45
CA VAL A 94 -8.80 1.58 -3.86
C VAL A 94 -7.77 0.91 -4.77
N ILE A 95 -6.49 1.13 -4.51
CA ILE A 95 -5.41 0.58 -5.34
C ILE A 95 -5.39 -0.95 -5.24
N ASP A 96 -5.56 -1.51 -4.04
CA ASP A 96 -5.58 -2.95 -3.80
C ASP A 96 -6.80 -3.62 -4.43
N THR A 97 -7.99 -3.00 -4.34
CA THR A 97 -9.19 -3.48 -5.03
C THR A 97 -9.00 -3.45 -6.55
N CYS A 98 -8.39 -2.40 -7.10
CA CYS A 98 -8.13 -2.28 -8.53
C CYS A 98 -7.15 -3.36 -9.03
N LYS A 99 -6.07 -3.61 -8.29
CA LYS A 99 -5.11 -4.69 -8.58
C LYS A 99 -5.78 -6.06 -8.60
N ALA A 100 -6.64 -6.35 -7.62
CA ALA A 100 -7.38 -7.60 -7.58
C ALA A 100 -8.35 -7.70 -8.78
N ALA A 101 -9.10 -6.65 -9.06
CA ALA A 101 -10.04 -6.60 -10.17
C ALA A 101 -9.35 -6.88 -11.52
N ASP A 102 -8.22 -6.24 -11.80
CA ASP A 102 -7.41 -6.49 -13.00
C ASP A 102 -6.83 -7.92 -13.04
N LEU A 103 -6.24 -8.39 -11.94
CA LEU A 103 -5.66 -9.74 -11.86
C LEU A 103 -6.66 -10.83 -12.25
N TYR A 104 -7.86 -10.81 -11.65
CA TYR A 104 -8.86 -11.85 -11.90
C TYR A 104 -9.67 -11.62 -13.19
N ALA A 105 -9.75 -10.38 -13.69
CA ALA A 105 -10.27 -10.13 -15.04
C ALA A 105 -9.31 -10.68 -16.11
N SER A 106 -8.01 -10.55 -15.88
CA SER A 106 -6.95 -11.09 -16.73
C SER A 106 -6.75 -12.61 -16.60
N SER A 107 -7.28 -13.24 -15.53
CA SER A 107 -7.29 -14.69 -15.34
C SER A 107 -8.70 -15.23 -15.01
N PRO A 108 -9.61 -15.28 -16.01
CA PRO A 108 -11.02 -15.59 -15.76
C PRO A 108 -11.28 -17.02 -15.26
N LYS A 109 -10.35 -17.95 -15.49
CA LYS A 109 -10.44 -19.36 -15.07
C LYS A 109 -9.95 -19.63 -13.64
N SER A 110 -9.35 -18.64 -12.98
CA SER A 110 -8.83 -18.80 -11.62
C SER A 110 -9.91 -18.61 -10.56
N ASP A 111 -9.87 -19.45 -9.53
CA ASP A 111 -10.68 -19.25 -8.32
C ASP A 111 -10.16 -18.06 -7.51
N PHE A 112 -11.01 -17.39 -6.74
CA PHE A 112 -10.59 -16.28 -5.88
C PHE A 112 -9.41 -16.66 -4.96
N LEU A 113 -9.43 -17.83 -4.32
CA LEU A 113 -8.36 -18.25 -3.42
C LEU A 113 -7.08 -18.75 -4.11
N ASP A 114 -7.02 -18.80 -5.45
CA ASP A 114 -5.85 -19.31 -6.17
C ASP A 114 -4.58 -18.49 -5.89
N TYR A 115 -4.69 -17.17 -5.99
CA TYR A 115 -3.55 -16.24 -5.83
C TYR A 115 -3.41 -15.68 -4.41
N VAL A 116 -4.40 -15.91 -3.56
CA VAL A 116 -4.34 -15.50 -2.14
C VAL A 116 -3.23 -16.28 -1.44
N ASN A 117 -2.46 -15.58 -0.61
CA ASN A 117 -1.28 -16.13 0.07
C ASN A 117 -1.65 -17.36 0.93
N ALA A 118 -0.78 -18.37 0.90
CA ALA A 118 -0.85 -19.49 1.83
C ALA A 118 -0.62 -18.99 3.27
N PRO A 119 -1.23 -19.61 4.30
CA PRO A 119 -2.00 -20.86 4.24
C PRO A 119 -3.50 -20.70 3.93
N ILE A 120 -4.01 -19.48 3.81
CA ILE A 120 -5.45 -19.22 3.60
C ILE A 120 -5.86 -19.53 2.16
N GLY A 121 -5.08 -19.06 1.18
CA GLY A 121 -5.24 -19.40 -0.22
C GLY A 121 -4.22 -20.43 -0.70
N LYS A 122 -4.20 -20.68 -2.01
CA LYS A 122 -3.30 -21.63 -2.65
C LYS A 122 -1.91 -21.06 -2.96
N GLY A 123 -1.74 -19.74 -2.85
CA GLY A 123 -0.45 -19.05 -3.09
C GLY A 123 0.13 -19.31 -4.48
N LYS A 124 -0.70 -19.55 -5.49
CA LYS A 124 -0.21 -19.87 -6.85
C LYS A 124 0.55 -18.67 -7.43
N PRO A 125 1.66 -18.91 -8.16
CA PRO A 125 2.37 -17.83 -8.83
C PRO A 125 1.47 -17.19 -9.91
N VAL A 126 1.53 -15.86 -10.02
CA VAL A 126 0.85 -15.10 -11.08
C VAL A 126 1.73 -15.11 -12.33
N THR A 127 1.42 -16.00 -13.28
CA THR A 127 2.15 -16.17 -14.55
C THR A 127 1.53 -15.41 -15.73
N ILE A 128 0.31 -14.90 -15.55
CA ILE A 128 -0.42 -14.12 -16.56
C ILE A 128 0.04 -12.66 -16.56
N HIS A 129 -0.13 -12.00 -17.71
CA HIS A 129 0.06 -10.57 -17.86
C HIS A 129 -1.24 -9.85 -17.52
N VAL A 130 -1.19 -9.02 -16.46
CA VAL A 130 -2.29 -8.09 -16.12
C VAL A 130 -2.31 -6.90 -17.07
N LYS A 131 -3.39 -6.13 -17.08
CA LYS A 131 -3.49 -4.92 -17.91
C LYS A 131 -2.67 -3.78 -17.31
N PRO A 132 -2.35 -2.74 -18.10
CA PRO A 132 -1.69 -1.55 -17.55
C PRO A 132 -2.54 -0.87 -16.48
N LEU A 133 -1.91 -0.51 -15.37
CA LEU A 133 -2.55 0.17 -14.24
C LEU A 133 -1.79 1.45 -13.89
N ILE A 134 -2.49 2.59 -13.92
CA ILE A 134 -2.02 3.86 -13.33
C ILE A 134 -2.61 3.99 -11.93
N ALA A 135 -1.77 4.14 -10.91
CA ALA A 135 -2.19 4.38 -9.54
C ALA A 135 -1.94 5.84 -9.15
N VAL A 136 -3.00 6.54 -8.75
CA VAL A 136 -3.00 7.94 -8.29
C VAL A 136 -3.33 7.94 -6.79
N PRO A 137 -2.32 7.78 -5.90
CA PRO A 137 -2.53 7.80 -4.46
C PRO A 137 -3.07 9.15 -3.99
N THR A 138 -4.12 9.12 -3.16
CA THR A 138 -4.64 10.29 -2.44
C THR A 138 -4.26 10.30 -0.96
N THR A 139 -3.57 9.24 -0.49
CA THR A 139 -3.05 9.13 0.87
C THR A 139 -1.54 8.95 0.90
N ALA A 140 -0.90 9.48 1.94
CA ALA A 140 0.55 9.41 2.14
C ALA A 140 0.91 8.32 3.17
N GLY A 141 0.54 7.07 2.89
CA GLY A 141 0.64 5.95 3.84
C GLY A 141 1.11 4.64 3.21
N THR A 142 0.20 3.97 2.52
CA THR A 142 0.33 2.54 2.18
C THR A 142 1.45 2.23 1.19
N GLY A 143 1.83 3.18 0.33
CA GLY A 143 2.78 2.99 -0.75
C GLY A 143 2.32 1.95 -1.79
N SER A 144 1.02 1.61 -1.81
CA SER A 144 0.45 0.56 -2.65
C SER A 144 0.71 0.79 -4.14
N GLU A 145 0.81 2.04 -4.57
CA GLU A 145 1.20 2.44 -5.93
C GLU A 145 2.57 1.90 -6.37
N THR A 146 3.43 1.51 -5.41
CA THR A 146 4.79 1.02 -5.68
C THR A 146 4.98 -0.48 -5.44
N THR A 147 3.99 -1.15 -4.85
CA THR A 147 4.08 -2.55 -4.42
C THR A 147 3.25 -3.50 -5.28
N GLY A 148 3.67 -4.75 -5.32
CA GLY A 148 2.91 -5.86 -5.90
C GLY A 148 2.05 -6.58 -4.87
N VAL A 149 1.50 -5.85 -3.90
CA VAL A 149 0.66 -6.42 -2.82
C VAL A 149 -0.73 -5.83 -2.91
N ALA A 150 -1.74 -6.67 -2.68
CA ALA A 150 -3.13 -6.28 -2.49
C ALA A 150 -3.68 -6.97 -1.24
N ILE A 151 -4.16 -6.20 -0.27
CA ILE A 151 -4.60 -6.69 1.04
C ILE A 151 -6.13 -6.58 1.18
N PHE A 152 -6.73 -7.58 1.83
CA PHE A 152 -8.15 -7.57 2.19
C PHE A 152 -8.41 -8.34 3.50
N ASP A 153 -9.54 -8.05 4.11
CA ASP A 153 -10.08 -8.77 5.26
C ASP A 153 -10.83 -10.02 4.78
N TYR A 154 -10.34 -11.20 5.16
CA TYR A 154 -11.03 -12.46 4.92
C TYR A 154 -12.03 -12.70 6.05
N LYS A 155 -13.31 -12.41 5.78
CA LYS A 155 -14.35 -12.37 6.82
C LYS A 155 -14.58 -13.70 7.51
N GLU A 156 -14.49 -14.82 6.80
CA GLU A 156 -14.72 -16.15 7.34
C GLU A 156 -13.80 -16.45 8.53
N LEU A 157 -12.50 -16.13 8.40
CA LEU A 157 -11.50 -16.38 9.43
C LEU A 157 -11.20 -15.15 10.30
N LYS A 158 -11.77 -13.98 9.99
CA LYS A 158 -11.50 -12.69 10.66
C LYS A 158 -10.02 -12.34 10.69
N VAL A 159 -9.32 -12.65 9.60
CA VAL A 159 -7.89 -12.39 9.43
C VAL A 159 -7.66 -11.50 8.22
N LYS A 160 -6.61 -10.69 8.29
CA LYS A 160 -6.14 -9.92 7.15
C LYS A 160 -5.20 -10.79 6.31
N THR A 161 -5.45 -10.88 5.02
CA THR A 161 -4.60 -11.62 4.07
C THR A 161 -4.52 -10.84 2.76
N GLY A 162 -3.90 -11.41 1.74
CA GLY A 162 -3.79 -10.74 0.47
C GLY A 162 -3.12 -11.57 -0.60
N ILE A 163 -2.79 -10.87 -1.68
CA ILE A 163 -2.09 -11.39 -2.85
C ILE A 163 -0.76 -10.66 -2.92
N ALA A 164 0.33 -11.41 -3.07
CA ALA A 164 1.67 -10.83 -3.22
C ALA A 164 2.33 -11.34 -4.51
N SER A 165 2.36 -10.49 -5.54
CA SER A 165 3.03 -10.78 -6.80
C SER A 165 3.61 -9.52 -7.45
N ARG A 166 4.84 -9.61 -7.96
CA ARG A 166 5.44 -8.51 -8.74
C ARG A 166 4.62 -8.16 -9.99
N SER A 167 3.87 -9.12 -10.52
CA SER A 167 3.05 -8.97 -11.72
C SER A 167 1.88 -8.00 -11.54
N ILE A 168 1.39 -7.81 -10.31
CA ILE A 168 0.26 -6.89 -10.02
C ILE A 168 0.71 -5.50 -9.56
N LYS A 169 2.01 -5.20 -9.67
CA LYS A 169 2.52 -3.86 -9.36
C LYS A 169 1.99 -2.89 -10.42
N PRO A 170 1.50 -1.69 -10.04
CA PRO A 170 1.07 -0.68 -10.99
C PRO A 170 2.16 -0.36 -12.03
N SER A 171 1.72 -0.16 -13.26
CA SER A 171 2.60 0.20 -14.38
C SER A 171 3.20 1.59 -14.18
N LEU A 172 2.43 2.52 -13.59
CA LEU A 172 2.83 3.89 -13.26
C LEU A 172 2.16 4.35 -11.97
N GLY A 173 2.95 4.86 -11.01
CA GLY A 173 2.45 5.57 -9.84
C GLY A 173 2.56 7.08 -10.03
N ILE A 174 1.46 7.82 -9.88
CA ILE A 174 1.38 9.27 -10.03
C ILE A 174 1.22 9.92 -8.66
N ILE A 175 2.32 10.41 -8.09
CA ILE A 175 2.33 11.04 -6.77
C ILE A 175 2.21 12.55 -6.94
N ASP A 176 0.97 13.03 -6.88
CA ASP A 176 0.64 14.45 -6.90
C ASP A 176 0.39 14.93 -5.46
N PRO A 177 1.30 15.72 -4.87
CA PRO A 177 1.20 16.11 -3.46
C PRO A 177 -0.06 16.95 -3.17
N LEU A 178 -0.68 17.58 -4.18
CA LEU A 178 -1.91 18.36 -4.01
C LEU A 178 -3.10 17.50 -3.57
N HIS A 179 -3.09 16.20 -3.88
CA HIS A 179 -4.17 15.30 -3.49
C HIS A 179 -4.21 15.05 -1.98
N THR A 180 -3.04 15.09 -1.34
CA THR A 180 -2.94 14.87 0.12
C THR A 180 -3.49 16.04 0.94
N LEU A 181 -3.69 17.21 0.33
CA LEU A 181 -4.27 18.40 0.99
C LEU A 181 -5.73 18.20 1.39
N HIS A 182 -6.43 17.26 0.75
CA HIS A 182 -7.84 16.97 0.99
C HIS A 182 -8.06 15.83 1.98
N MET A 183 -6.98 15.26 2.54
CA MET A 183 -7.09 14.20 3.52
C MET A 183 -7.67 14.71 4.83
N PRO A 184 -8.66 14.01 5.44
CA PRO A 184 -9.06 14.27 6.81
C PRO A 184 -7.87 14.13 7.76
N GLU A 185 -7.83 14.95 8.81
CA GLU A 185 -6.70 14.99 9.76
C GLU A 185 -6.38 13.62 10.37
N ARG A 186 -7.42 12.83 10.69
CA ARG A 186 -7.27 11.46 11.20
C ARG A 186 -6.66 10.50 10.18
N VAL A 187 -7.01 10.65 8.90
CA VAL A 187 -6.41 9.84 7.82
C VAL A 187 -4.95 10.21 7.63
N ALA A 188 -4.60 11.49 7.73
CA ALA A 188 -3.21 11.95 7.69
C ALA A 188 -2.38 11.38 8.85
N ALA A 189 -2.90 11.42 10.07
CA ALA A 189 -2.25 10.86 11.26
C ALA A 189 -2.01 9.35 11.11
N ASN A 190 -3.04 8.59 10.74
CA ASN A 190 -2.95 7.14 10.56
C ASN A 190 -2.01 6.77 9.42
N SER A 191 -2.05 7.49 8.30
CA SER A 191 -1.14 7.27 7.17
C SER A 191 0.32 7.52 7.57
N GLY A 192 0.60 8.57 8.34
CA GLY A 192 1.95 8.84 8.84
C GLY A 192 2.44 7.78 9.84
N PHE A 193 1.54 7.21 10.64
CA PHE A 193 1.85 6.07 11.51
C PHE A 193 2.09 4.79 10.71
N ASP A 194 1.36 4.56 9.62
CA ASP A 194 1.60 3.46 8.70
C ASP A 194 3.02 3.51 8.10
N VAL A 195 3.44 4.70 7.63
CA VAL A 195 4.82 4.93 7.14
C VAL A 195 5.85 4.64 8.23
N LEU A 196 5.57 4.96 9.50
CA LEU A 196 6.45 4.62 10.62
C LEU A 196 6.64 3.10 10.73
N CYS A 197 5.54 2.35 10.77
CA CYS A 197 5.55 0.90 10.85
C CYS A 197 6.31 0.29 9.67
N HIS A 198 5.96 0.67 8.44
CA HIS A 198 6.63 0.19 7.23
C HIS A 198 8.14 0.46 7.24
N ALA A 199 8.55 1.65 7.66
CA ALA A 199 9.96 2.02 7.71
C ALA A 199 10.73 1.23 8.78
N LEU A 200 10.13 1.03 9.95
CA LEU A 200 10.72 0.21 11.02
C LEU A 200 10.83 -1.25 10.59
N GLU A 201 9.73 -1.86 10.14
CA GLU A 201 9.69 -3.23 9.66
C GLU A 201 10.72 -3.48 8.56
N SER A 202 10.81 -2.55 7.59
CA SER A 202 11.79 -2.65 6.50
C SER A 202 13.23 -2.60 7.00
N TYR A 203 13.51 -1.76 8.01
CA TYR A 203 14.85 -1.59 8.56
C TYR A 203 15.28 -2.77 9.45
N THR A 204 14.34 -3.31 10.24
CA THR A 204 14.58 -4.41 11.18
C THR A 204 14.30 -5.79 10.60
N ALA A 205 13.84 -5.87 9.34
CA ALA A 205 13.61 -7.12 8.64
C ALA A 205 14.87 -8.00 8.60
N LEU A 206 14.66 -9.32 8.45
CA LEU A 206 15.72 -10.31 8.27
C LEU A 206 16.76 -9.80 7.25
N PRO A 207 18.05 -9.68 7.64
CA PRO A 207 19.09 -9.22 6.73
C PRO A 207 19.18 -10.08 5.47
N TYR A 208 19.41 -9.43 4.33
CA TYR A 208 19.47 -10.10 3.01
C TYR A 208 20.46 -11.28 2.96
N ASN A 209 21.54 -11.23 3.75
CA ASN A 209 22.58 -12.26 3.84
C ASN A 209 22.24 -13.43 4.79
N GLN A 210 21.17 -13.31 5.58
CA GLN A 210 20.69 -14.36 6.50
C GLN A 210 19.47 -15.11 5.94
N ARG A 211 19.05 -14.77 4.72
CA ARG A 211 17.88 -15.40 4.10
C ARG A 211 18.26 -16.73 3.46
N SER A 212 18.17 -17.79 4.27
CA SER A 212 18.39 -19.18 3.90
C SER A 212 17.16 -20.02 4.20
N PRO A 213 16.81 -21.04 3.39
CA PRO A 213 17.45 -21.41 2.13
C PRO A 213 17.13 -20.42 0.99
N TYR A 214 18.01 -20.38 0.00
CA TYR A 214 17.73 -19.68 -1.26
C TYR A 214 16.65 -20.44 -2.04
N PRO A 215 15.74 -19.74 -2.74
CA PRO A 215 14.79 -20.43 -3.60
C PRO A 215 15.54 -21.13 -4.74
N SER A 216 15.13 -22.35 -5.09
CA SER A 216 15.72 -23.13 -6.19
C SER A 216 15.60 -22.44 -7.55
N ASN A 217 14.62 -21.54 -7.70
CA ASN A 217 14.44 -20.70 -8.88
C ASN A 217 14.30 -19.23 -8.45
N PRO A 218 15.06 -18.28 -9.05
CA PRO A 218 14.95 -16.85 -8.75
C PRO A 218 13.54 -16.26 -8.89
N VAL A 219 12.69 -16.81 -9.75
CA VAL A 219 11.27 -16.40 -9.90
C VAL A 219 10.50 -16.57 -8.58
N ASN A 220 10.86 -17.58 -7.78
CA ASN A 220 10.23 -17.87 -6.50
C ASN A 220 10.77 -16.98 -5.36
N ARG A 221 11.66 -16.02 -5.66
CA ARG A 221 12.13 -15.08 -4.64
C ARG A 221 10.95 -14.21 -4.20
N PRO A 222 10.66 -14.14 -2.89
CA PRO A 222 9.54 -13.35 -2.37
C PRO A 222 9.68 -11.88 -2.78
N ALA A 223 8.54 -11.18 -2.86
CA ALA A 223 8.49 -9.77 -3.25
C ALA A 223 9.40 -8.92 -2.36
N TYR A 224 9.29 -9.09 -1.04
CA TYR A 224 10.15 -8.45 -0.04
C TYR A 224 11.41 -9.26 0.21
N GLN A 225 12.57 -8.64 0.02
CA GLN A 225 13.87 -9.31 0.13
C GLN A 225 14.53 -9.20 1.51
N GLY A 226 13.90 -8.49 2.45
CA GLY A 226 14.46 -8.23 3.78
C GLY A 226 15.32 -6.96 3.78
N SER A 227 15.99 -6.69 4.90
CA SER A 227 16.78 -5.47 5.05
C SER A 227 18.08 -5.56 4.25
N ASN A 228 18.42 -4.49 3.53
CA ASN A 228 19.60 -4.38 2.68
C ASN A 228 20.06 -2.92 2.56
N PRO A 229 21.30 -2.65 2.12
CA PRO A 229 21.83 -1.28 2.07
C PRO A 229 21.00 -0.31 1.22
N ILE A 230 20.29 -0.77 0.19
CA ILE A 230 19.46 0.09 -0.67
C ILE A 230 18.16 0.45 0.05
N SER A 231 17.46 -0.53 0.63
CA SER A 231 16.22 -0.27 1.38
C SER A 231 16.48 0.54 2.65
N ASP A 232 17.63 0.36 3.29
CA ASP A 232 18.01 1.07 4.51
C ASP A 232 18.07 2.59 4.29
N VAL A 233 18.53 3.06 3.13
CA VAL A 233 18.57 4.50 2.81
C VAL A 233 17.16 5.09 2.88
N TRP A 234 16.20 4.44 2.22
CA TRP A 234 14.81 4.91 2.16
C TRP A 234 14.08 4.73 3.49
N ALA A 235 14.30 3.62 4.20
CA ALA A 235 13.70 3.39 5.50
C ALA A 235 14.16 4.44 6.52
N VAL A 236 15.46 4.73 6.60
CA VAL A 236 15.99 5.76 7.50
C VAL A 236 15.49 7.14 7.11
N HIS A 237 15.43 7.45 5.81
CA HIS A 237 14.89 8.73 5.35
C HIS A 237 13.41 8.90 5.69
N ALA A 238 12.59 7.87 5.51
CA ALA A 238 11.19 7.87 5.90
C ALA A 238 11.03 8.11 7.41
N LEU A 239 11.82 7.43 8.25
CA LEU A 239 11.82 7.67 9.71
C LEU A 239 12.15 9.12 10.07
N GLN A 240 13.10 9.75 9.39
CA GLN A 240 13.44 11.15 9.60
C GLN A 240 12.28 12.09 9.22
N ILE A 241 11.64 11.85 8.07
CA ILE A 241 10.47 12.61 7.60
C ILE A 241 9.32 12.48 8.61
N VAL A 242 8.98 11.25 9.01
CA VAL A 242 7.92 10.97 9.99
C VAL A 242 8.23 11.67 11.32
N SER A 243 9.45 11.53 11.84
CA SER A 243 9.88 12.18 13.09
C SER A 243 9.74 13.71 13.06
N LYS A 244 9.98 14.31 11.90
CA LYS A 244 9.87 15.76 11.71
C LYS A 244 8.42 16.24 11.59
N TYR A 245 7.58 15.52 10.85
CA TYR A 245 6.27 16.05 10.43
C TYR A 245 5.06 15.42 11.10
N LEU A 246 5.13 14.16 11.56
CA LEU A 246 4.01 13.50 12.24
C LEU A 246 3.54 14.27 13.48
N LYS A 247 4.47 14.99 14.13
CA LYS A 247 4.21 15.81 15.31
C LYS A 247 3.15 16.90 15.11
N ARG A 248 2.88 17.29 13.86
CA ARG A 248 1.85 18.28 13.51
C ARG A 248 0.43 17.77 13.77
N TYR A 249 0.22 16.47 13.82
CA TYR A 249 -1.10 15.84 13.97
C TYR A 249 -1.40 15.38 15.41
N LYS A 250 -0.68 15.93 16.40
CA LYS A 250 -0.76 15.51 17.81
C LYS A 250 -2.19 15.50 18.37
N SER A 251 -3.01 16.50 18.02
CA SER A 251 -4.40 16.64 18.47
C SER A 251 -5.33 15.54 17.96
N SER A 252 -5.04 14.97 16.78
CA SER A 252 -5.88 13.96 16.13
C SER A 252 -5.48 12.52 16.43
N MET A 253 -4.34 12.32 17.08
CA MET A 253 -3.89 11.01 17.55
C MET A 253 -4.53 10.69 18.90
N SER A 254 -5.86 10.60 18.94
CA SER A 254 -6.56 9.96 20.06
C SER A 254 -6.42 8.45 19.85
N PHE A 255 -5.59 7.79 20.67
CA PHE A 255 -5.43 6.33 20.66
C PHE A 255 -6.77 5.66 21.01
N TYR A 256 -7.58 5.38 19.98
CA TYR A 256 -8.70 4.46 19.98
C TYR A 256 -8.47 3.47 18.82
N PRO A 257 -8.85 2.18 18.98
CA PRO A 257 -8.32 1.09 18.18
C PRO A 257 -8.98 1.07 16.79
N CYS A 258 -8.32 1.65 15.78
CA CYS A 258 -8.66 1.53 14.34
C CYS A 258 -7.68 2.41 13.52
N ILE A 259 -7.00 2.02 12.44
CA ILE A 259 -7.32 1.19 11.26
C ILE A 259 -5.99 1.01 10.52
N ILE A 260 -5.48 -0.22 10.47
CA ILE A 260 -4.47 -0.85 9.57
C ILE A 260 -3.92 -1.97 10.46
N PHE A 261 -4.35 -3.20 10.19
CA PHE A 261 -4.60 -4.22 11.22
C PHE A 261 -5.77 -3.81 12.13
N PRO A 262 -6.64 -4.73 12.60
CA PRO A 262 -7.37 -4.43 13.81
C PRO A 262 -6.29 -4.07 14.84
N LEU A 263 -6.26 -2.81 15.28
CA LEU A 263 -5.49 -2.36 16.44
C LEU A 263 -6.03 -3.11 17.66
N SER A 264 -5.75 -4.41 17.69
CA SER A 264 -5.68 -5.14 18.92
C SER A 264 -4.47 -4.60 19.64
N ASP A 265 -4.49 -4.76 20.94
CA ASP A 265 -3.40 -4.63 21.89
C ASP A 265 -2.03 -5.23 21.42
N ARG A 266 -1.95 -5.88 20.24
CA ARG A 266 -0.76 -6.46 19.61
C ARG A 266 0.12 -5.48 18.81
N ASP A 267 -0.37 -4.36 18.26
CA ASP A 267 0.44 -3.56 17.30
C ASP A 267 1.35 -2.49 17.95
N SER A 268 0.95 -1.91 19.08
CA SER A 268 1.88 -1.20 19.97
C SER A 268 2.99 -2.13 20.46
N ARG A 269 2.60 -3.36 20.83
CA ARG A 269 3.53 -4.46 21.12
C ARG A 269 4.33 -4.89 19.88
N HIS A 270 3.84 -4.69 18.65
CA HIS A 270 4.50 -5.05 17.39
C HIS A 270 5.61 -4.05 17.04
N VAL A 271 5.33 -2.73 17.10
CA VAL A 271 6.38 -1.69 16.95
C VAL A 271 7.48 -1.88 18.01
N TYR A 272 7.08 -2.21 19.24
CA TYR A 272 8.02 -2.53 20.31
C TYR A 272 8.80 -3.83 20.06
N ALA A 273 8.13 -4.91 19.62
CA ALA A 273 8.76 -6.17 19.26
C ALA A 273 9.75 -5.99 18.11
N LEU A 274 9.44 -5.13 17.13
CA LEU A 274 10.32 -4.78 16.01
C LEU A 274 11.62 -4.13 16.49
N MET A 275 11.54 -3.20 17.44
CA MET A 275 12.73 -2.59 18.07
C MET A 275 13.62 -3.59 18.81
N HIS A 276 13.02 -4.66 19.32
CA HIS A 276 13.68 -5.73 20.07
C HIS A 276 13.82 -7.00 19.23
N THR A 277 13.67 -6.90 17.90
CA THR A 277 13.80 -8.07 17.03
C THR A 277 15.22 -8.64 17.17
N PRO A 278 15.33 -9.96 17.34
CA PRO A 278 16.64 -10.61 17.45
C PRO A 278 17.45 -10.53 16.15
N TYR A 279 16.83 -10.17 15.03
CA TYR A 279 17.45 -10.19 13.70
C TYR A 279 18.40 -9.03 13.45
N ARG A 280 18.06 -7.81 13.91
CA ARG A 280 18.90 -6.64 13.66
C ARG A 280 18.65 -5.53 14.70
N PRO A 281 19.55 -5.34 15.69
CA PRO A 281 19.42 -4.25 16.63
C PRO A 281 19.55 -2.89 15.92
N LEU A 282 18.77 -1.91 16.38
CA LEU A 282 18.80 -0.55 15.82
C LEU A 282 20.18 0.11 16.00
N ARG A 283 20.72 0.70 14.93
CA ARG A 283 21.91 1.55 15.03
C ARG A 283 21.60 2.78 15.91
N LYS A 284 22.59 3.28 16.64
CA LYS A 284 22.44 4.42 17.58
C LYS A 284 21.63 5.60 16.99
N GLY A 285 21.91 5.99 15.75
CA GLY A 285 21.21 7.08 15.08
C GLY A 285 19.72 6.79 14.79
N VAL A 286 19.39 5.58 14.36
CA VAL A 286 18.00 5.16 14.12
C VAL A 286 17.25 5.02 15.44
N ARG A 287 17.89 4.41 16.45
CA ARG A 287 17.31 4.26 17.78
C ARG A 287 16.89 5.59 18.40
N SER A 288 17.73 6.62 18.31
CA SER A 288 17.37 7.96 18.80
C SER A 288 16.14 8.56 18.12
N ILE A 289 15.95 8.32 16.82
CA ILE A 289 14.78 8.80 16.07
C ILE A 289 13.52 8.08 16.57
N VAL A 290 13.60 6.76 16.73
CA VAL A 290 12.49 5.92 17.17
C VAL A 290 12.11 6.22 18.62
N ASP A 291 13.09 6.32 19.52
CA ASP A 291 12.86 6.67 20.93
C ASP A 291 12.16 8.05 21.05
N SER A 292 12.56 9.03 20.22
CA SER A 292 11.89 10.34 20.18
C SER A 292 10.44 10.25 19.68
N LEU A 293 10.18 9.38 18.70
CA LEU A 293 8.84 9.19 18.15
C LEU A 293 7.92 8.49 19.15
N LEU A 294 8.41 7.46 19.83
CA LEU A 294 7.63 6.72 20.83
C LEU A 294 7.27 7.58 22.03
N LYS A 295 8.22 8.38 22.54
CA LYS A 295 7.95 9.38 23.57
C LYS A 295 6.89 10.38 23.12
N PHE A 296 6.94 10.81 21.85
CA PHE A 296 5.92 11.71 21.30
C PHE A 296 4.55 11.04 21.21
N LEU A 297 4.51 9.76 20.83
CA LEU A 297 3.30 8.94 20.77
C LEU A 297 2.71 8.59 22.14
N GLY A 298 3.36 8.99 23.23
CA GLY A 298 2.87 8.78 24.60
C GLY A 298 3.24 7.44 25.21
N PHE A 299 4.04 6.62 24.52
CA PHE A 299 4.61 5.40 25.09
C PHE A 299 5.62 5.75 26.20
N ARG A 300 5.49 5.13 27.37
CA ARG A 300 6.35 5.33 28.55
C ARG A 300 7.33 4.19 28.73
N GLU A 301 8.61 4.51 28.91
CA GLU A 301 9.68 3.54 29.18
C GLU A 301 9.47 2.93 30.59
N GLU A 302 9.07 1.67 30.68
CA GLU A 302 9.06 0.86 31.90
C GLU A 302 10.24 -0.12 31.89
N THR A 303 11.14 -0.01 32.86
CA THR A 303 12.17 -1.02 33.10
C THR A 303 11.56 -2.21 33.85
N THR A 304 11.52 -3.39 33.22
CA THR A 304 11.24 -4.67 33.89
C THR A 304 12.53 -5.46 34.13
N GLU A 305 12.49 -6.47 35.00
CA GLU A 305 13.63 -7.37 35.28
C GLU A 305 14.18 -8.10 34.04
N SER A 306 13.40 -8.14 32.94
CA SER A 306 13.74 -8.74 31.65
C SER A 306 14.23 -7.74 30.58
N GLY A 307 14.24 -6.42 30.85
CA GLY A 307 14.65 -5.38 29.90
C GLY A 307 13.78 -4.11 29.92
N ARG A 308 14.02 -3.17 28.99
CA ARG A 308 13.26 -1.91 28.91
C ARG A 308 12.01 -2.09 28.04
N ILE A 309 10.83 -2.11 28.64
CA ILE A 309 9.51 -2.13 27.96
C ILE A 309 9.01 -0.70 27.77
N PHE A 310 8.17 -0.44 26.75
CA PHE A 310 7.44 0.82 26.64
C PHE A 310 5.93 0.50 26.68
N GLN A 311 5.18 1.07 27.64
CA GLN A 311 3.71 0.96 27.75
C GLN A 311 3.01 2.17 27.16
#